data_AF-A0A3B1A4D6-F1
#
_entry.id   AF-A0A3B1A4D6-F1
#
_cell.length_a   1.000
_cell.length_b   1.000
_cell.length_c   1.000
_cell.angle_alpha   90.00
_cell.angle_beta   90.00
_cell.angle_gamma   90.00
#
_symmetry.space_group_name_H-M   'P 1'
#
loop_
_entity.id
_entity.type
_entity.pdbx_description
1 polymer ?
#
loop_
_entity_poly.entity_id
_entity_poly.type
_entity_poly.pdbx_seq_one_letter_code
_entity_poly.pdbx_strand_id
1 'polypeptide(L)'
;MKIIYKNANWRDGDSSSNVLGVVEHKNIPEVLIPFHKDDHASSFIAKKFIDNDSTIIWEVVDVVHTDVTIEVSLAGINSPTSLATQAKNMNRKVTSLVSPYCLVEVDFGHKTNLAGAAGITDVNTWDMSTHLPAEMYKKRPCVVLAIDGNRVQVIPISTSERAASDYFHIKLTMPSFNKLHSRYKSKPSYILTKMVQTVSAYRVYPPKLVNGKFAPNCNPNKLCSADKANLLKMLSSIYSKGLVEKNISLEKQIDRLNVERRSLLNTKVESERSALTQEKQLIDLKEKISKIGERYDILGDAHVILDDILS
;
A
#
# COMPACT_ATOMS: atom_id res chain seq x y z
N MET A 1 -33.03 -28.56 -3.56
CA MET A 1 -32.59 -27.65 -4.64
C MET A 1 -31.40 -28.25 -5.36
N LYS A 2 -31.31 -28.08 -6.67
CA LYS A 2 -30.30 -28.69 -7.54
C LYS A 2 -29.59 -27.60 -8.33
N ILE A 3 -28.26 -27.57 -8.30
CA ILE A 3 -27.43 -26.66 -9.10
C ILE A 3 -26.72 -27.47 -10.18
N ILE A 4 -26.92 -27.08 -11.44
CA ILE A 4 -26.32 -27.70 -12.62
C ILE A 4 -25.34 -26.71 -13.23
N TYR A 5 -24.06 -27.07 -13.30
CA TYR A 5 -23.06 -26.27 -13.99
C TYR A 5 -22.94 -26.73 -15.43
N LYS A 6 -23.05 -25.79 -16.38
CA LYS A 6 -23.00 -26.05 -17.83
C LYS A 6 -21.83 -25.33 -18.47
N ASN A 7 -21.31 -25.87 -19.56
CA ASN A 7 -20.26 -25.21 -20.35
C ASN A 7 -20.91 -24.25 -21.36
N ALA A 8 -20.71 -22.95 -21.17
CA ALA A 8 -21.28 -21.91 -22.02
C ALA A 8 -20.78 -21.96 -23.48
N ASN A 9 -19.61 -22.57 -23.71
CA ASN A 9 -19.02 -22.70 -25.05
C ASN A 9 -19.45 -23.98 -25.77
N TRP A 10 -20.27 -24.82 -25.14
CA TRP A 10 -20.74 -26.06 -25.74
C TRP A 10 -21.64 -25.78 -26.96
N ARG A 11 -21.50 -26.61 -28.00
CA ARG A 11 -22.29 -26.53 -29.22
C ARG A 11 -22.93 -27.88 -29.51
N ASP A 12 -24.15 -27.88 -30.05
CA ASP A 12 -24.81 -29.09 -30.51
C ASP A 12 -23.91 -29.85 -31.49
N GLY A 13 -23.56 -31.10 -31.15
CA GLY A 13 -22.65 -31.96 -31.91
C GLY A 13 -21.26 -32.15 -31.30
N ASP A 14 -20.93 -31.46 -30.20
CA ASP A 14 -19.70 -31.74 -29.44
C ASP A 14 -19.82 -33.08 -28.68
N SER A 15 -18.75 -33.88 -28.68
CA SER A 15 -18.75 -35.20 -28.04
C SER A 15 -18.69 -35.14 -26.51
N SER A 16 -18.41 -33.95 -25.97
CA SER A 16 -18.40 -33.69 -24.53
C SER A 16 -19.80 -33.35 -24.00
N SER A 17 -20.08 -33.76 -22.75
CA SER A 17 -21.31 -33.36 -22.06
C SER A 17 -21.34 -31.84 -21.84
N ASN A 18 -22.46 -31.19 -22.15
CA ASN A 18 -22.69 -29.79 -21.78
C ASN A 18 -22.65 -29.59 -20.26
N VAL A 19 -23.04 -30.61 -19.49
CA VAL A 19 -23.01 -30.55 -18.02
C VAL A 19 -21.60 -30.81 -17.51
N LEU A 20 -21.03 -29.81 -16.83
CA LEU A 20 -19.74 -29.87 -16.14
C LEU A 20 -19.84 -30.58 -14.79
N GLY A 21 -20.97 -30.44 -14.10
CA GLY A 21 -21.21 -31.08 -12.81
C GLY A 21 -22.52 -30.66 -12.15
N VAL A 22 -22.93 -31.41 -11.13
CA VAL A 22 -24.20 -31.23 -10.42
C VAL A 22 -23.97 -31.21 -8.91
N VAL A 23 -24.65 -30.30 -8.20
CA VAL A 23 -24.70 -30.26 -6.74
C VAL A 23 -26.15 -30.33 -6.28
N GLU A 24 -26.46 -31.27 -5.39
CA GLU A 24 -27.81 -31.46 -4.86
C GLU A 24 -27.87 -31.12 -3.36
N HIS A 25 -28.84 -30.29 -2.99
CA HIS A 25 -29.11 -29.86 -1.64
C HIS A 25 -30.46 -30.43 -1.18
N LYS A 26 -30.47 -31.11 -0.03
CA LYS A 26 -31.66 -31.69 0.59
C LYS A 26 -31.97 -30.98 1.91
N ASN A 27 -33.24 -30.66 2.16
CA ASN A 27 -33.70 -29.98 3.38
C ASN A 27 -32.99 -28.64 3.67
N ILE A 28 -32.57 -27.93 2.61
CA ILE A 28 -31.97 -26.60 2.68
C ILE A 28 -32.90 -25.66 1.89
N PRO A 29 -33.51 -24.65 2.54
CA PRO A 29 -34.53 -23.79 1.91
C PRO A 29 -33.93 -22.79 0.92
N GLU A 30 -32.70 -22.34 1.17
CA GLU A 30 -31.98 -21.38 0.35
C GLU A 30 -30.54 -21.85 0.14
N VAL A 31 -30.04 -21.73 -1.09
CA VAL A 31 -28.66 -22.08 -1.43
C VAL A 31 -27.94 -20.87 -2.00
N LEU A 32 -26.63 -20.84 -1.80
CA LEU A 32 -25.77 -19.83 -2.40
C LEU A 32 -25.45 -20.18 -3.85
N ILE A 33 -25.60 -19.19 -4.70
CA ILE A 33 -25.24 -19.27 -6.11
C ILE A 33 -24.32 -18.13 -6.52
N PRO A 34 -23.51 -18.29 -7.57
CA PRO A 34 -22.69 -17.21 -8.07
C PRO A 34 -23.56 -16.04 -8.53
N PHE A 35 -23.17 -14.80 -8.20
CA PHE A 35 -23.85 -13.61 -8.71
C PHE A 35 -23.67 -13.49 -10.22
N HIS A 36 -24.75 -13.22 -10.93
CA HIS A 36 -24.77 -12.83 -12.33
C HIS A 36 -25.85 -11.77 -12.56
N LYS A 37 -25.54 -10.78 -13.39
CA LYS A 37 -26.47 -9.73 -13.81
C LYS A 37 -25.96 -9.08 -15.09
N ASP A 38 -26.84 -8.92 -16.08
CA ASP A 38 -26.54 -8.22 -17.32
C ASP A 38 -26.05 -6.79 -17.04
N ASP A 39 -25.09 -6.31 -17.84
CA ASP A 39 -24.44 -5.00 -17.72
C ASP A 39 -23.68 -4.74 -16.41
N HIS A 40 -23.51 -5.75 -15.54
CA HIS A 40 -22.64 -5.67 -14.37
C HIS A 40 -21.26 -6.28 -14.67
N ALA A 41 -20.27 -5.93 -13.85
CA ALA A 41 -18.93 -6.48 -14.02
C ALA A 41 -18.92 -8.00 -13.77
N SER A 42 -18.24 -8.75 -14.65
CA SER A 42 -18.13 -10.20 -14.65
C SER A 42 -17.87 -10.82 -13.27
N SER A 43 -18.50 -11.96 -13.02
CA SER A 43 -18.31 -12.78 -11.83
C SER A 43 -17.55 -14.05 -12.20
N PHE A 44 -16.75 -14.55 -11.27
CA PHE A 44 -15.89 -15.71 -11.50
C PHE A 44 -15.97 -16.68 -10.34
N ILE A 45 -15.94 -17.98 -10.62
CA ILE A 45 -15.83 -19.02 -9.60
C ILE A 45 -14.57 -19.85 -9.79
N ALA A 46 -14.04 -20.39 -8.70
CA ALA A 46 -12.97 -21.37 -8.73
C ALA A 46 -13.57 -22.75 -8.43
N LYS A 47 -13.63 -23.63 -9.45
CA LYS A 47 -14.13 -24.99 -9.32
C LYS A 47 -13.43 -25.91 -10.30
N LYS A 48 -13.07 -27.10 -9.84
CA LYS A 48 -12.46 -28.14 -10.66
C LYS A 48 -13.54 -29.17 -11.02
N PHE A 49 -13.70 -29.44 -12.30
CA PHE A 49 -14.63 -30.46 -12.82
C PHE A 49 -13.82 -31.63 -13.37
N ILE A 50 -14.35 -32.85 -13.26
CA ILE A 50 -13.63 -34.09 -13.61
C ILE A 50 -13.19 -34.05 -15.08
N ASP A 51 -14.10 -33.71 -15.99
CA ASP A 51 -13.83 -33.69 -17.43
C ASP A 51 -13.05 -32.46 -17.90
N ASN A 52 -12.75 -31.52 -16.99
CA ASN A 52 -12.05 -30.26 -17.29
C ASN A 52 -10.99 -29.94 -16.22
N ASP A 53 -10.08 -30.89 -15.94
CA ASP A 53 -9.07 -30.77 -14.88
C ASP A 53 -8.18 -29.52 -15.04
N SER A 54 -7.84 -29.15 -16.28
CA SER A 54 -6.96 -28.02 -16.59
C SER A 54 -7.56 -26.64 -16.27
N THR A 55 -8.90 -26.54 -16.16
CA THR A 55 -9.60 -25.26 -15.95
C THR A 55 -10.12 -25.17 -14.52
N ILE A 56 -9.56 -24.23 -13.76
CA ILE A 56 -9.94 -24.00 -12.36
C ILE A 56 -10.84 -22.77 -12.24
N ILE A 57 -10.60 -21.73 -13.02
CA ILE A 57 -11.36 -20.47 -12.94
C ILE A 57 -12.33 -20.38 -14.10
N TRP A 58 -13.58 -20.09 -13.77
CA TRP A 58 -14.69 -20.01 -14.69
C TRP A 58 -15.38 -18.66 -14.55
N GLU A 59 -15.67 -17.99 -15.68
CA GLU A 59 -16.58 -16.86 -15.72
C GLU A 59 -18.02 -17.34 -15.69
N VAL A 60 -18.84 -16.67 -14.89
CA VAL A 60 -20.27 -16.91 -14.79
C VAL A 60 -20.96 -16.13 -15.91
N VAL A 61 -21.30 -16.83 -16.98
CA VAL A 61 -21.90 -16.26 -18.20
C VAL A 61 -23.38 -16.01 -18.03
N ASP A 62 -24.08 -16.91 -17.33
CA ASP A 62 -25.51 -16.81 -17.09
C ASP A 62 -25.92 -17.66 -15.88
N VAL A 63 -27.04 -17.28 -15.24
CA VAL A 63 -27.67 -18.04 -14.15
C VAL A 63 -29.18 -18.06 -14.35
N VAL A 64 -29.73 -19.23 -14.66
CA VAL A 64 -31.16 -19.44 -14.89
C VAL A 64 -31.75 -20.21 -13.71
N HIS A 65 -32.88 -19.75 -13.17
CA HIS A 65 -33.59 -20.40 -12.08
C HIS A 65 -34.97 -20.88 -12.53
N THR A 66 -35.21 -22.18 -12.40
CA THR A 66 -36.47 -22.84 -12.73
C THR A 66 -36.89 -23.75 -11.57
N ASP A 67 -37.88 -23.31 -10.80
CA ASP A 67 -38.43 -23.98 -9.62
C ASP A 67 -37.40 -24.34 -8.54
N VAL A 68 -36.90 -25.57 -8.58
CA VAL A 68 -35.91 -26.13 -7.63
C VAL A 68 -34.56 -26.38 -8.28
N THR A 69 -34.42 -26.01 -9.55
CA THR A 69 -33.22 -26.21 -10.37
C THR A 69 -32.62 -24.86 -10.74
N ILE A 70 -31.31 -24.73 -10.54
CA ILE A 70 -30.53 -23.57 -10.94
C ILE A 70 -29.49 -24.05 -11.95
N GLU A 71 -29.48 -23.43 -13.12
CA GLU A 71 -28.49 -23.69 -14.16
C GLU A 71 -27.49 -22.54 -14.19
N VAL A 72 -26.21 -22.86 -14.10
CA VAL A 72 -25.11 -21.89 -14.11
C VAL A 72 -24.25 -22.16 -15.33
N SER A 73 -24.28 -21.25 -16.29
CA SER A 73 -23.49 -21.33 -17.52
C SER A 73 -22.10 -20.74 -17.28
N LEU A 74 -21.05 -21.52 -17.58
CA LEU A 74 -19.67 -21.21 -17.26
C LEU A 74 -18.78 -21.19 -18.49
N ALA A 75 -17.94 -20.17 -18.62
CA ALA A 75 -16.86 -20.12 -19.62
C ALA A 75 -15.49 -20.25 -18.95
N GLY A 76 -14.69 -21.22 -19.39
CA GLY A 76 -13.35 -21.43 -18.85
C GLY A 76 -12.40 -20.28 -19.17
N ILE A 77 -11.63 -19.83 -18.18
CA ILE A 77 -10.66 -18.74 -18.36
C ILE A 77 -9.25 -19.19 -18.02
N ASN A 78 -8.32 -18.85 -18.91
CA ASN A 78 -6.89 -18.93 -18.65
C ASN A 78 -6.50 -17.90 -17.58
N SER A 79 -6.37 -18.37 -16.33
CA SER A 79 -5.87 -17.59 -15.20
C SER A 79 -4.39 -17.87 -14.96
N PRO A 80 -3.59 -16.89 -14.49
CA PRO A 80 -2.24 -17.18 -14.06
C PRO A 80 -2.25 -18.08 -12.83
N THR A 81 -1.15 -18.79 -12.65
CA THR A 81 -0.82 -19.45 -11.39
C THR A 81 -0.62 -18.39 -10.30
N SER A 82 -1.11 -18.65 -9.08
CA SER A 82 -0.88 -17.76 -7.94
C SER A 82 0.60 -17.74 -7.55
N LEU A 83 1.04 -16.68 -6.86
CA LEU A 83 2.43 -16.52 -6.45
C LEU A 83 2.89 -17.63 -5.51
N ALA A 84 2.02 -18.11 -4.61
CA ALA A 84 2.35 -19.23 -3.74
C ALA A 84 2.57 -20.53 -4.53
N THR A 85 1.67 -20.87 -5.46
CA THR A 85 1.81 -22.07 -6.29
C THR A 85 3.03 -21.97 -7.21
N GLN A 86 3.26 -20.79 -7.80
CA GLN A 86 4.44 -20.56 -8.63
C GLN A 86 5.73 -20.70 -7.82
N ALA A 87 5.80 -20.10 -6.63
CA ALA A 87 6.95 -20.22 -5.75
C ALA A 87 7.21 -21.68 -5.35
N LYS A 88 6.16 -22.43 -5.00
CA LYS A 88 6.23 -23.87 -4.71
C LYS A 88 6.79 -24.66 -5.89
N ASN A 89 6.26 -24.45 -7.10
CA ASN A 89 6.71 -25.15 -8.31
C ASN A 89 8.18 -24.84 -8.66
N MET A 90 8.65 -23.65 -8.31
CA MET A 90 10.05 -23.23 -8.50
C MET A 90 10.98 -23.60 -7.33
N ASN A 91 10.46 -24.25 -6.28
CA ASN A 91 11.15 -24.48 -5.00
C ASN A 91 11.76 -23.19 -4.41
N ARG A 92 10.97 -22.11 -4.36
CA ARG A 92 11.36 -20.78 -3.86
C ARG A 92 10.35 -20.25 -2.85
N LYS A 93 10.76 -19.23 -2.09
CA LYS A 93 9.87 -18.46 -1.21
C LYS A 93 9.09 -17.41 -2.02
N VAL A 94 7.87 -17.08 -1.58
CA VAL A 94 7.04 -16.03 -2.19
C VAL A 94 7.77 -14.68 -2.26
N THR A 95 8.56 -14.34 -1.23
CA THR A 95 9.39 -13.12 -1.18
C THR A 95 10.44 -13.01 -2.29
N SER A 96 10.75 -14.10 -2.99
CA SER A 96 11.63 -14.07 -4.18
C SER A 96 10.91 -13.59 -5.45
N LEU A 97 9.58 -13.73 -5.49
CA LEU A 97 8.74 -13.38 -6.64
C LEU A 97 8.05 -12.03 -6.49
N VAL A 98 7.93 -11.52 -5.27
CA VAL A 98 7.28 -10.26 -4.97
C VAL A 98 7.92 -9.60 -3.76
N SER A 99 7.94 -8.28 -3.73
CA SER A 99 8.49 -7.47 -2.64
C SER A 99 7.54 -6.31 -2.34
N PRO A 100 7.74 -5.60 -1.21
CA PRO A 100 6.96 -4.40 -0.90
C PRO A 100 6.91 -3.41 -2.08
N TYR A 101 5.76 -2.76 -2.20
CA TYR A 101 5.36 -1.79 -3.22
C TYR A 101 5.22 -2.33 -4.65
N CYS A 102 5.26 -3.66 -4.82
CA CYS A 102 4.90 -4.29 -6.09
C CYS A 102 3.39 -4.18 -6.35
N LEU A 103 3.03 -4.06 -7.63
CA LEU A 103 1.68 -4.20 -8.12
C LEU A 103 1.38 -5.67 -8.41
N VAL A 104 0.25 -6.15 -7.87
CA VAL A 104 -0.23 -7.53 -8.02
C VAL A 104 -1.73 -7.53 -8.27
N GLU A 105 -2.28 -8.64 -8.74
CA GLU A 105 -3.72 -8.88 -8.79
C GLU A 105 -4.11 -9.76 -7.60
N VAL A 106 -5.14 -9.39 -6.85
CA VAL A 106 -5.58 -10.17 -5.68
C VAL A 106 -7.03 -10.57 -5.88
N ASP A 107 -7.30 -11.86 -5.70
CA ASP A 107 -8.65 -12.40 -5.71
C ASP A 107 -9.26 -12.38 -4.31
N PHE A 108 -10.18 -11.43 -4.11
CA PHE A 108 -10.90 -11.34 -2.85
C PHE A 108 -12.01 -12.39 -2.76
N GLY A 109 -12.46 -12.95 -3.88
CA GLY A 109 -13.57 -13.88 -4.00
C GLY A 109 -14.65 -13.33 -4.93
N HIS A 110 -15.83 -13.95 -4.92
CA HIS A 110 -16.95 -13.55 -5.77
C HIS A 110 -18.19 -13.27 -4.96
N LYS A 111 -19.04 -12.36 -5.47
CA LYS A 111 -20.35 -12.11 -4.89
C LYS A 111 -21.23 -13.33 -5.12
N THR A 112 -22.02 -13.67 -4.13
CA THR A 112 -23.05 -14.72 -4.20
C THR A 112 -24.44 -14.09 -4.10
N ASN A 113 -25.39 -14.74 -4.75
CA ASN A 113 -26.82 -14.53 -4.53
C ASN A 113 -27.38 -15.70 -3.74
N LEU A 114 -28.54 -15.50 -3.12
CA LEU A 114 -29.31 -16.56 -2.50
C LEU A 114 -30.39 -16.99 -3.49
N ALA A 115 -30.65 -18.29 -3.56
CA ALA A 115 -31.73 -18.84 -4.34
C ALA A 115 -32.54 -19.77 -3.47
N GLY A 116 -33.86 -19.58 -3.46
CA GLY A 116 -34.82 -20.41 -2.74
C GLY A 116 -36.00 -20.76 -3.63
N ALA A 117 -36.99 -21.46 -3.06
CA ALA A 117 -38.21 -21.81 -3.80
C ALA A 117 -38.98 -20.58 -4.35
N ALA A 118 -38.78 -19.41 -3.74
CA ALA A 118 -39.41 -18.15 -4.15
C ALA A 118 -38.65 -17.40 -5.26
N GLY A 119 -37.48 -17.90 -5.70
CA GLY A 119 -36.64 -17.21 -6.68
C GLY A 119 -35.23 -16.90 -6.19
N ILE A 120 -34.52 -16.09 -6.97
CA ILE A 120 -33.20 -15.55 -6.63
C ILE A 120 -33.35 -14.22 -5.88
N THR A 121 -32.71 -14.10 -4.73
CA THR A 121 -32.54 -12.85 -3.97
C THR A 121 -31.09 -12.35 -4.08
N ASP A 122 -30.96 -11.02 -4.20
CA ASP A 122 -29.71 -10.37 -4.64
C ASP A 122 -28.62 -10.20 -3.56
N VAL A 123 -28.93 -10.51 -2.29
CA VAL A 123 -28.05 -10.17 -1.17
C VAL A 123 -28.00 -11.30 -0.14
N ASN A 124 -26.87 -12.00 -0.07
CA ASN A 124 -26.52 -12.77 1.12
C ASN A 124 -26.11 -11.81 2.25
N THR A 125 -26.78 -11.87 3.39
CA THR A 125 -26.48 -11.06 4.58
C THR A 125 -26.10 -11.89 5.81
N TRP A 126 -26.18 -13.22 5.73
CA TRP A 126 -26.12 -14.08 6.91
C TRP A 126 -25.17 -15.27 6.76
N ASP A 127 -24.92 -15.75 5.53
CA ASP A 127 -24.00 -16.86 5.33
C ASP A 127 -22.55 -16.36 5.32
N MET A 128 -21.92 -16.47 6.49
CA MET A 128 -20.54 -16.07 6.76
C MET A 128 -19.49 -16.90 5.99
N SER A 129 -19.89 -17.97 5.31
CA SER A 129 -18.99 -18.76 4.45
C SER A 129 -18.70 -18.10 3.10
N THR A 130 -19.43 -17.04 2.76
CA THR A 130 -19.25 -16.28 1.51
C THR A 130 -19.10 -14.79 1.76
N HIS A 131 -18.94 -14.02 0.68
CA HIS A 131 -18.84 -12.58 0.78
C HIS A 131 -20.12 -11.94 1.26
N LEU A 132 -19.97 -11.08 2.27
CA LEU A 132 -21.05 -10.29 2.83
C LEU A 132 -21.08 -8.88 2.21
N PRO A 133 -22.17 -8.13 2.40
CA PRO A 133 -22.27 -6.76 1.91
C PRO A 133 -21.16 -5.90 2.51
N ALA A 134 -20.70 -4.92 1.73
CA ALA A 134 -19.55 -4.05 2.03
C ALA A 134 -18.17 -4.75 2.05
N GLU A 135 -18.09 -6.08 1.92
CA GLU A 135 -16.82 -6.74 1.67
C GLU A 135 -16.34 -6.51 0.24
N MET A 136 -15.02 -6.51 0.08
CA MET A 136 -14.41 -6.42 -1.23
C MET A 136 -14.50 -7.77 -1.92
N TYR A 137 -15.02 -7.75 -3.14
CA TYR A 137 -15.11 -8.91 -4.02
C TYR A 137 -14.44 -8.59 -5.36
N LYS A 138 -14.29 -9.63 -6.19
CA LYS A 138 -13.58 -9.69 -7.48
C LYS A 138 -12.07 -9.63 -7.36
N LYS A 139 -11.41 -10.03 -8.45
CA LYS A 139 -9.97 -9.84 -8.64
C LYS A 139 -9.68 -8.35 -8.87
N ARG A 140 -8.78 -7.78 -8.07
CA ARG A 140 -8.44 -6.36 -8.11
C ARG A 140 -6.93 -6.13 -8.12
N PRO A 141 -6.45 -5.08 -8.83
CA PRO A 141 -5.08 -4.64 -8.69
C PRO A 141 -4.84 -4.13 -7.27
N CYS A 142 -3.70 -4.49 -6.69
CA CYS A 142 -3.31 -4.11 -5.33
C CYS A 142 -1.83 -3.75 -5.26
N VAL A 143 -1.47 -2.94 -4.26
CA VAL A 143 -0.08 -2.67 -3.87
C VAL A 143 0.29 -3.57 -2.70
N VAL A 144 1.40 -4.28 -2.79
CA VAL A 144 1.94 -5.07 -1.68
C VAL A 144 2.59 -4.16 -0.63
N LEU A 145 2.28 -4.33 0.65
CA LEU A 145 2.93 -3.61 1.75
C LEU A 145 3.99 -4.46 2.45
N ALA A 146 3.62 -5.68 2.79
CA ALA A 146 4.45 -6.60 3.55
C ALA A 146 4.16 -8.04 3.13
N ILE A 147 5.14 -8.91 3.33
CA ILE A 147 5.03 -10.34 3.02
C ILE A 147 5.63 -11.09 4.20
N ASP A 148 4.88 -12.04 4.75
CA ASP A 148 5.31 -12.92 5.81
C ASP A 148 4.90 -14.37 5.47
N GLY A 149 5.88 -15.16 5.03
CA GLY A 149 5.64 -16.50 4.51
C GLY A 149 4.64 -16.51 3.34
N ASN A 150 3.48 -17.14 3.56
CA ASN A 150 2.38 -17.20 2.60
C ASN A 150 1.26 -16.18 2.90
N ARG A 151 1.53 -15.16 3.73
CA ARG A 151 0.63 -14.06 4.02
C ARG A 151 1.16 -12.80 3.34
N VAL A 152 0.30 -12.10 2.63
CA VAL A 152 0.65 -10.86 1.92
C VAL A 152 -0.29 -9.77 2.39
N GLN A 153 0.27 -8.70 2.93
CA GLN A 153 -0.49 -7.49 3.25
C GLN A 153 -0.55 -6.61 2.00
N VAL A 154 -1.76 -6.19 1.63
CA VAL A 154 -2.04 -5.48 0.39
C VAL A 154 -2.96 -4.30 0.61
N ILE A 155 -2.91 -3.33 -0.30
CA ILE A 155 -3.90 -2.25 -0.42
C ILE A 155 -4.52 -2.30 -1.81
N PRO A 156 -5.86 -2.37 -1.92
CA PRO A 156 -6.53 -2.41 -3.20
C PRO A 156 -6.49 -1.07 -3.93
N ILE A 157 -6.53 -1.17 -5.26
CA ILE A 157 -6.61 -0.06 -6.19
C ILE A 157 -8.03 -0.05 -6.78
N SER A 158 -8.62 1.14 -6.88
CA SER A 158 -9.92 1.37 -7.50
C SER A 158 -9.83 2.37 -8.65
N THR A 159 -10.71 2.23 -9.63
CA THR A 159 -10.91 3.24 -10.69
C THR A 159 -12.02 4.22 -10.35
N SER A 160 -12.79 3.98 -9.29
CA SER A 160 -13.84 4.89 -8.83
C SER A 160 -13.19 6.08 -8.13
N GLU A 161 -13.40 7.25 -8.69
CA GLU A 161 -13.08 8.51 -8.01
C GLU A 161 -13.96 8.63 -6.75
N ARG A 162 -13.37 9.11 -5.67
CA ARG A 162 -14.08 9.42 -4.43
C ARG A 162 -14.21 10.92 -4.28
N ALA A 163 -15.16 11.34 -3.45
CA ALA A 163 -15.37 12.75 -3.13
C ALA A 163 -14.04 13.40 -2.70
N ALA A 164 -13.82 14.66 -3.12
CA ALA A 164 -12.58 15.39 -2.84
C ALA A 164 -12.29 15.54 -1.32
N SER A 165 -13.30 15.37 -0.47
CA SER A 165 -13.18 15.35 0.98
C SER A 165 -12.57 14.05 1.55
N ASP A 166 -12.45 12.99 0.75
CA ASP A 166 -11.83 11.73 1.17
C ASP A 166 -10.31 11.78 0.92
N TYR A 167 -9.59 12.37 1.88
CA TYR A 167 -8.13 12.52 1.82
C TYR A 167 -7.36 11.19 1.85
N PHE A 168 -8.03 10.05 2.03
CA PHE A 168 -7.40 8.73 2.16
C PHE A 168 -7.31 7.99 0.82
N HIS A 169 -7.39 8.73 -0.29
CA HIS A 169 -7.32 8.23 -1.67
C HIS A 169 -6.13 8.84 -2.36
N ILE A 170 -5.19 7.99 -2.78
CA ILE A 170 -3.99 8.46 -3.48
C ILE A 170 -4.16 8.14 -4.95
N LYS A 171 -4.26 9.18 -5.77
CA LYS A 171 -4.22 9.03 -7.23
C LYS A 171 -2.83 8.55 -7.65
N LEU A 172 -2.80 7.43 -8.36
CA LEU A 172 -1.58 6.87 -8.93
C LEU A 172 -1.22 7.54 -10.24
N THR A 173 0.09 7.72 -10.44
CA THR A 173 0.63 8.28 -11.67
C THR A 173 0.89 7.19 -12.71
N MET A 174 0.79 7.55 -13.99
CA MET A 174 1.03 6.62 -15.12
C MET A 174 2.38 5.88 -15.06
N PRO A 175 3.49 6.49 -14.61
CA PRO A 175 4.77 5.80 -14.45
C PRO A 175 4.71 4.50 -13.64
N SER A 176 3.84 4.41 -12.62
CA SER A 176 3.65 3.19 -11.82
C SER A 176 3.11 2.02 -12.64
N PHE A 177 2.46 2.28 -13.78
CA PHE A 177 1.85 1.28 -14.64
C PHE A 177 2.63 1.01 -15.93
N ASN A 178 3.78 1.65 -16.17
CA ASN A 178 4.45 1.66 -17.48
C ASN A 178 4.66 0.27 -18.09
N LYS A 179 5.06 -0.72 -17.28
CA LYS A 179 5.34 -2.10 -17.70
C LYS A 179 4.10 -3.01 -17.78
N LEU A 180 2.94 -2.49 -17.40
CA LEU A 180 1.69 -3.24 -17.30
C LEU A 180 0.79 -3.01 -18.51
N HIS A 181 -0.13 -3.95 -18.71
CA HIS A 181 -1.12 -3.95 -19.77
C HIS A 181 -1.95 -2.66 -19.81
N SER A 182 -2.47 -2.27 -20.99
CA SER A 182 -3.27 -1.05 -21.19
C SER A 182 -4.50 -0.96 -20.28
N ARG A 183 -5.04 -2.10 -19.84
CA ARG A 183 -6.16 -2.19 -18.89
C ARG A 183 -5.92 -1.46 -17.55
N TYR A 184 -4.66 -1.34 -17.12
CA TYR A 184 -4.31 -0.63 -15.88
C TYR A 184 -4.13 0.88 -16.09
N LYS A 185 -4.17 1.33 -17.35
CA LYS A 185 -3.89 2.70 -17.80
C LYS A 185 -5.13 3.39 -18.35
N SER A 186 -6.21 2.65 -18.62
CA SER A 186 -7.40 3.17 -19.30
C SER A 186 -8.25 4.09 -18.44
N LYS A 187 -8.12 4.03 -17.11
CA LYS A 187 -8.85 4.86 -16.15
C LYS A 187 -7.90 5.35 -15.06
N PRO A 188 -8.14 6.55 -14.49
CA PRO A 188 -7.47 6.99 -13.27
C PRO A 188 -7.59 5.91 -12.19
N SER A 189 -6.50 5.67 -11.48
CA SER A 189 -6.41 4.63 -10.46
C SER A 189 -6.06 5.25 -9.11
N TYR A 190 -6.72 4.78 -8.06
CA TYR A 190 -6.63 5.32 -6.70
C TYR A 190 -6.33 4.20 -5.70
N ILE A 191 -5.33 4.39 -4.85
CA ILE A 191 -5.06 3.49 -3.72
C ILE A 191 -6.06 3.78 -2.60
N LEU A 192 -6.71 2.73 -2.08
CA LEU A 192 -7.67 2.81 -0.98
C LEU A 192 -6.96 2.62 0.37
N THR A 193 -6.28 3.65 0.88
CA THR A 193 -5.30 3.52 1.99
C THR A 193 -5.88 3.00 3.31
N LYS A 194 -7.19 3.13 3.55
CA LYS A 194 -7.90 2.57 4.72
C LYS A 194 -8.27 1.10 4.59
N MET A 195 -8.13 0.50 3.40
CA MET A 195 -8.52 -0.88 3.11
C MET A 195 -7.31 -1.81 3.08
N VAL A 196 -6.41 -1.67 4.06
CA VAL A 196 -5.29 -2.59 4.20
C VAL A 196 -5.82 -3.97 4.60
N GLN A 197 -5.47 -5.01 3.85
CA GLN A 197 -5.91 -6.37 4.10
C GLN A 197 -4.74 -7.35 4.05
N THR A 198 -4.82 -8.40 4.86
CA THR A 198 -3.89 -9.53 4.80
C THR A 198 -4.57 -10.67 4.07
N VAL A 199 -3.98 -11.10 2.96
CA VAL A 199 -4.50 -12.20 2.13
C VAL A 199 -3.51 -13.34 2.05
N SER A 200 -4.00 -14.53 1.74
CA SER A 200 -3.16 -15.68 1.40
C SER A 200 -2.44 -15.42 0.07
N ALA A 201 -1.15 -15.76 -0.01
CA ALA A 201 -0.36 -15.70 -1.24
C ALA A 201 -0.92 -16.60 -2.37
N TYR A 202 -1.80 -17.55 -2.04
CA TYR A 202 -2.56 -18.35 -3.01
C TYR A 202 -3.66 -17.55 -3.73
N ARG A 203 -4.07 -16.41 -3.18
CA ARG A 203 -5.01 -15.45 -3.78
C ARG A 203 -4.30 -14.30 -4.50
N VAL A 204 -2.97 -14.25 -4.46
CA VAL A 204 -2.17 -13.22 -5.10
C VAL A 204 -1.64 -13.74 -6.43
N TYR A 205 -1.81 -12.97 -7.48
CA TYR A 205 -1.47 -13.30 -8.85
C TYR A 205 -0.58 -12.21 -9.46
N PRO A 206 0.31 -12.58 -10.38
CA PRO A 206 1.10 -11.60 -11.12
C PRO A 206 0.20 -10.72 -12.02
N PRO A 207 0.53 -9.43 -12.20
CA PRO A 207 -0.21 -8.57 -13.11
C PRO A 207 0.05 -8.93 -14.58
N LYS A 208 -0.85 -8.51 -15.47
CA LYS A 208 -0.62 -8.62 -16.93
C LYS A 208 0.37 -7.56 -17.40
N LEU A 209 1.36 -7.97 -18.17
CA LEU A 209 2.34 -7.10 -18.82
C LEU A 209 1.80 -6.51 -20.12
N VAL A 210 2.55 -5.57 -20.71
CA VAL A 210 2.21 -4.93 -22.00
C VAL A 210 1.94 -5.95 -23.11
N ASN A 211 2.70 -7.06 -23.14
CA ASN A 211 2.55 -8.13 -24.13
C ASN A 211 1.38 -9.09 -23.87
N GLY A 212 0.51 -8.78 -22.91
CA GLY A 212 -0.64 -9.61 -22.52
C GLY A 212 -0.29 -10.83 -21.66
N LYS A 213 0.99 -11.18 -21.52
CA LYS A 213 1.45 -12.28 -20.66
C LYS A 213 1.48 -11.86 -19.20
N PHE A 214 1.40 -12.83 -18.30
CA PHE A 214 1.53 -12.61 -16.87
C PHE A 214 3.01 -12.50 -16.46
N ALA A 215 3.31 -11.62 -15.52
CA ALA A 215 4.67 -11.41 -15.06
C ALA A 215 5.22 -12.67 -14.36
N PRO A 216 6.37 -13.24 -14.78
CA PRO A 216 6.99 -14.36 -14.06
C PRO A 216 7.56 -13.94 -12.71
N ASN A 217 7.83 -12.65 -12.53
CA ASN A 217 8.26 -12.03 -11.29
C ASN A 217 7.62 -10.64 -11.18
N CYS A 218 7.09 -10.29 -10.00
CA CYS A 218 6.42 -9.02 -9.75
C CYS A 218 7.39 -7.90 -9.33
N ASN A 219 8.61 -8.23 -8.89
CA ASN A 219 9.62 -7.26 -8.45
C ASN A 219 9.92 -6.12 -9.43
N PRO A 220 9.88 -6.32 -10.77
CA PRO A 220 10.06 -5.21 -11.72
C PRO A 220 8.88 -4.24 -11.80
N ASN A 221 7.70 -4.61 -11.29
CA ASN A 221 6.43 -3.91 -11.44
C ASN A 221 6.05 -3.23 -10.12
N LYS A 222 6.82 -2.19 -9.74
CA LYS A 222 6.61 -1.44 -8.50
C LYS A 222 5.99 -0.09 -8.77
N LEU A 223 5.39 0.48 -7.72
CA LEU A 223 5.09 1.91 -7.68
C LEU A 223 6.35 2.73 -8.00
N CYS A 224 6.16 3.83 -8.73
CA CYS A 224 7.21 4.81 -8.93
C CYS A 224 7.58 5.48 -7.59
N SER A 225 8.74 6.14 -7.54
CA SER A 225 9.24 6.74 -6.30
C SER A 225 8.29 7.79 -5.71
N ALA A 226 7.63 8.60 -6.55
CA ALA A 226 6.68 9.61 -6.11
C ALA A 226 5.43 9.00 -5.47
N ASP A 227 4.81 8.02 -6.13
CA ASP A 227 3.62 7.34 -5.62
C ASP A 227 3.93 6.56 -4.33
N LYS A 228 5.11 5.93 -4.26
CA LYS A 228 5.58 5.26 -3.05
C LYS A 228 5.75 6.24 -1.88
N ALA A 229 6.37 7.40 -2.12
CA ALA A 229 6.54 8.42 -1.08
C ALA A 229 5.20 8.95 -0.57
N ASN A 230 4.25 9.22 -1.48
CA ASN A 230 2.90 9.64 -1.14
C ASN A 230 2.16 8.58 -0.32
N LEU A 231 2.28 7.30 -0.71
CA LEU A 231 1.70 6.20 0.03
C LEU A 231 2.24 6.11 1.46
N LEU A 232 3.56 6.17 1.62
CA LEU A 232 4.20 6.15 2.93
C LEU A 232 3.76 7.33 3.80
N LYS A 233 3.71 8.54 3.24
CA LYS A 233 3.24 9.73 3.94
C LYS A 233 1.80 9.54 4.46
N MET A 234 0.91 8.98 3.64
CA MET A 234 -0.48 8.76 4.03
C MET A 234 -0.65 7.62 5.04
N LEU A 235 0.08 6.52 4.90
CA LEU A 235 0.03 5.43 5.87
C LEU A 235 0.53 5.90 7.24
N SER A 236 1.59 6.71 7.27
CA SER A 236 2.09 7.34 8.50
C SER A 236 1.05 8.26 9.14
N SER A 237 0.29 9.03 8.35
CA SER A 237 -0.75 9.91 8.91
C SER A 237 -1.95 9.15 9.48
N ILE A 238 -2.29 7.98 8.90
CA ILE A 238 -3.38 7.11 9.39
C ILE A 238 -2.96 6.36 10.66
N TYR A 239 -1.83 5.64 10.61
CA TYR A 239 -1.48 4.64 11.62
C TYR A 239 -0.46 5.14 12.65
N SER A 240 0.17 6.29 12.41
CA SER A 240 1.25 6.82 13.25
C SER A 240 1.09 8.29 13.57
N LYS A 241 -0.14 8.81 13.59
CA LYS A 241 -0.44 10.24 13.80
C LYS A 241 0.32 10.85 14.98
N GLY A 242 0.29 10.21 16.15
CA GLY A 242 1.01 10.70 17.34
C GLY A 242 2.54 10.71 17.18
N LEU A 243 3.12 9.76 16.44
CA LEU A 243 4.55 9.76 16.13
C LEU A 243 4.91 10.84 15.11
N VAL A 244 4.05 11.06 14.11
CA VAL A 244 4.22 12.12 13.12
C VAL A 244 4.17 13.49 13.79
N GLU A 245 3.19 13.73 14.67
CA GLU A 245 3.08 14.97 15.45
C GLU A 245 4.30 15.19 16.34
N LYS A 246 4.78 14.13 17.02
CA LYS A 246 6.00 14.20 17.83
C LYS A 246 7.23 14.52 16.98
N ASN A 247 7.39 13.89 15.82
CA ASN A 247 8.51 14.19 14.91
C ASN A 247 8.47 15.63 14.41
N ILE A 248 7.31 16.14 14.02
CA ILE A 248 7.15 17.55 13.63
C ILE A 248 7.54 18.49 14.78
N SER A 249 7.16 18.15 16.03
CA SER A 249 7.56 18.92 17.20
C SER A 249 9.07 18.88 17.44
N LEU A 250 9.71 17.73 17.26
CA LEU A 250 11.15 17.55 17.42
C LEU A 250 11.93 18.30 16.32
N GLU A 251 11.48 18.25 15.06
CA GLU A 251 12.08 19.02 13.97
C GLU A 251 12.05 20.52 14.27
N LYS A 252 10.89 21.05 14.72
CA LYS A 252 10.78 22.44 15.15
C LYS A 252 11.72 22.79 16.32
N GLN A 253 11.91 21.86 17.25
CA GLN A 253 12.83 22.06 18.38
C GLN A 253 14.29 22.09 17.90
N ILE A 254 14.67 21.19 17.00
CA ILE A 254 16.00 21.16 16.37
C ILE A 254 16.27 22.47 15.63
N ASP A 255 15.31 22.96 14.84
CA ASP A 255 15.46 24.22 14.12
C ASP A 255 15.65 25.42 15.07
N ARG A 256 14.85 25.48 16.15
CA ARG A 256 15.02 26.51 17.20
C ARG A 256 16.40 26.46 17.85
N LEU A 257 16.84 25.27 18.27
CA LEU A 257 18.15 25.07 18.88
C LEU A 257 19.29 25.39 17.91
N ASN A 258 19.13 25.13 16.61
CA ASN A 258 20.12 25.49 15.60
C ASN A 258 20.22 27.01 15.40
N VAL A 259 19.11 27.74 15.45
CA VAL A 259 19.10 29.21 15.42
C VAL A 259 19.78 29.78 16.67
N GLU A 260 19.41 29.28 17.85
CA GLU A 260 20.01 29.70 19.12
C GLU A 260 21.51 29.43 19.17
N ARG A 261 21.95 28.23 18.75
CA ARG A 261 23.36 27.86 18.66
C ARG A 261 24.14 28.83 17.78
N ARG A 262 23.60 29.22 16.62
CA ARG A 262 24.26 30.22 15.75
C ARG A 262 24.35 31.58 16.42
N SER A 263 23.29 32.01 17.11
CA SER A 263 23.31 33.27 17.86
C SER A 263 24.38 33.26 18.94
N LEU A 264 24.43 32.21 19.76
CA LEU A 264 25.43 32.07 20.83
C LEU A 264 26.86 32.01 20.29
N LEU A 265 27.08 31.33 19.16
CA LEU A 265 28.37 31.33 18.48
C LEU A 265 28.79 32.74 18.05
N ASN A 266 27.88 33.53 17.48
CA ASN A 266 28.18 34.91 17.10
C ASN A 266 28.50 35.77 18.32
N THR A 267 27.68 35.69 19.38
CA THR A 267 27.92 36.43 20.64
C THR A 267 29.25 36.04 21.28
N LYS A 268 29.63 34.76 21.23
CA LYS A 268 30.94 34.30 21.73
C LYS A 268 32.08 34.92 20.93
N VAL A 269 32.00 34.90 19.60
CA VAL A 269 33.02 35.51 18.73
C VAL A 269 33.14 37.03 18.97
N GLU A 270 32.02 37.72 19.17
CA GLU A 270 32.02 39.15 19.52
C GLU A 270 32.65 39.41 20.88
N SER A 271 32.30 38.60 21.89
CA SER A 271 32.86 38.72 23.24
C SER A 271 34.37 38.46 23.24
N GLU A 272 34.86 37.47 22.49
CA GLU A 272 36.29 37.19 22.34
C GLU A 272 37.02 38.36 21.66
N ARG A 273 36.41 38.98 20.63
CA ARG A 273 36.98 40.18 20.00
C ARG A 273 37.03 41.38 20.95
N SER A 274 35.98 41.60 21.73
CA SER A 274 35.95 42.68 22.73
C SER A 274 36.96 42.44 23.83
N ALA A 275 37.09 41.22 24.35
CA ALA A 275 38.10 40.85 25.35
C ALA A 275 39.52 41.11 24.83
N LEU A 276 39.82 40.70 23.59
CA LEU A 276 41.12 40.94 22.95
C LEU A 276 41.40 42.44 22.76
N THR A 277 40.36 43.22 22.50
CA THR A 277 40.48 44.69 22.36
C THR A 277 40.76 45.35 23.71
N GLN A 278 40.05 44.93 24.75
CA GLN A 278 40.28 45.40 26.12
C GLN A 278 41.67 45.03 26.60
N GLU A 279 42.14 43.82 26.33
CA GLU A 279 43.50 43.37 26.67
C GLU A 279 44.56 44.26 26.01
N LYS A 280 44.41 44.57 24.72
CA LYS A 280 45.29 45.51 24.00
C LYS A 280 45.28 46.91 24.63
N GLN A 281 44.10 47.43 24.98
CA GLN A 281 43.99 48.72 25.66
C GLN A 281 44.67 48.71 27.02
N LEU A 282 44.54 47.62 27.77
CA LEU A 282 45.19 47.43 29.08
C LEU A 282 46.72 47.44 28.96
N ILE A 283 47.26 46.76 27.93
CA ILE A 283 48.70 46.77 27.63
C ILE A 283 49.17 48.20 27.28
N ASP A 284 48.49 48.90 26.38
CA ASP A 284 48.83 50.29 26.00
C ASP A 284 48.76 51.25 27.21
N LEU A 285 47.76 51.08 28.08
CA LEU A 285 47.64 51.88 29.30
C LEU A 285 48.81 51.61 30.27
N LYS A 286 49.17 50.34 30.47
CA LYS A 286 50.31 49.94 31.30
C LYS A 286 51.62 50.53 30.77
N GLU A 287 51.85 50.50 29.46
CA GLU A 287 53.02 51.12 28.83
C GLU A 287 53.04 52.64 29.04
N LYS A 288 51.90 53.33 28.91
CA LYS A 288 51.79 54.77 29.16
C LYS A 288 52.07 55.13 30.61
N ILE A 289 51.54 54.36 31.56
CA ILE A 289 51.79 54.55 33.00
C ILE A 289 53.28 54.37 33.30
N SER A 290 53.92 53.33 32.75
CA SER A 290 55.36 53.11 32.90
C SER A 290 56.19 54.32 32.41
N LYS A 291 55.88 54.83 31.21
CA LYS A 291 56.54 56.03 30.64
C LYS A 291 56.34 57.29 31.49
N ILE A 292 55.19 57.45 32.13
CA ILE A 292 54.94 58.56 33.07
C ILE A 292 55.78 58.37 34.34
N GLY A 293 55.80 57.16 34.92
CA GLY A 293 56.63 56.84 36.08
C GLY A 293 58.11 57.16 35.86
N GLU A 294 58.65 56.77 34.70
CA GLU A 294 60.02 57.09 34.28
C GLU A 294 60.28 58.60 34.16
N ARG A 295 59.29 59.37 33.65
CA ARG A 295 59.45 60.81 33.41
C ARG A 295 59.42 61.65 34.69
N TYR A 296 58.75 61.17 35.73
CA TYR A 296 58.58 61.89 37.00
C TYR A 296 59.44 61.34 38.15
N ASP A 297 60.36 60.41 37.85
CA ASP A 297 61.33 59.82 38.80
C ASP A 297 60.65 59.23 40.06
N ILE A 298 59.46 58.63 39.85
CA ILE A 298 58.71 57.95 40.89
C ILE A 298 59.41 56.60 41.12
N LEU A 299 60.38 56.58 42.04
CA LEU A 299 61.16 55.40 42.41
C LEU A 299 60.30 54.37 43.16
N GLY A 300 59.85 53.36 42.44
CA GLY A 300 59.17 52.18 42.94
C GLY A 300 58.69 51.34 41.76
N ASP A 301 58.80 50.02 41.86
CA ASP A 301 58.32 49.11 40.81
C ASP A 301 56.86 49.45 40.49
N ALA A 302 56.58 49.85 39.24
CA ALA A 302 55.28 50.39 38.84
C ALA A 302 54.12 49.44 39.16
N HIS A 303 54.41 48.13 39.29
CA HIS A 303 53.49 47.11 39.74
C HIS A 303 53.02 47.29 41.20
N VAL A 304 53.89 47.72 42.11
CA VAL A 304 53.57 47.89 43.54
C VAL A 304 52.66 49.10 43.78
N ILE A 305 52.88 50.20 43.05
CA ILE A 305 52.08 51.43 43.18
C ILE A 305 50.67 51.25 42.58
N LEU A 306 50.54 50.46 41.51
CA LEU A 306 49.25 50.17 40.88
C LEU A 306 48.35 49.26 41.74
N ASP A 307 48.92 48.27 42.42
CA ASP A 307 48.16 47.38 43.32
C ASP A 307 47.70 48.09 44.61
N ASP A 308 48.45 49.09 45.10
CA ASP A 308 48.05 49.94 46.25
C ASP A 308 46.93 50.96 45.90
N ILE A 309 46.75 51.31 44.62
CA ILE A 309 45.69 52.24 44.17
C ILE A 309 44.39 51.49 43.81
N LEU A 310 44.49 50.21 43.43
CA LEU A 310 43.36 49.38 42.98
C LEU A 310 42.78 48.47 44.08
N SER A 311 43.37 48.46 45.28
CA SER A 311 42.80 47.84 46.49
C SER A 311 41.84 48.77 47.23
#